data_AF-A0A8D8JML7-F1
#
_entry.id   AF-A0A8D8JML7-F1
#
_cell.length_a   1.000
_cell.length_b   1.000
_cell.length_c   1.000
_cell.angle_alpha   90.00
_cell.angle_beta   90.00
_cell.angle_gamma   90.00
#
_symmetry.space_group_name_H-M   'P 1'
#
loop_
_entity.id
_entity.type
_entity.pdbx_description
1 polymer ?
#
loop_
_entity_poly.entity_id
_entity_poly.type
_entity_poly.pdbx_seq_one_letter_code
_entity_poly.pdbx_strand_id
1 'polypeptide(L)'
;MNAIIALCHFCEAHGPGSLFCTQTLRETNIHQLDIAFDGERKGCAACTSVGNSTGLVSKDPDSNAHFVSSQNPVIPETMEMVRKAALRSISSEVSISSSTAAVPAPLIADGGLVFFGDAHRGHVLSHTFQLMDSQARGFSKLFSIVILMKDKMFLLNIQPYLADCLTKISRELQGYARVVHEGELRAQGSSNRAQRINQGFSSYSSRSLVDLTGKESIFAYLHAHFAFVLWAGSRYLTESITLGSPSVPPWLGRDTEEGFTMVQTDKEGYLMRRMGFGKVEDETDRVDEWTKAKYSLRMFRQMLKDSFLSVCFCALTGIQIVIRGPQVKGICLARNLRKMLPEPLHKLVKTHAESYKAANECRIINLSQDAVAPNPSAGIMRIDLVDDRGKDTVAVCVWEADLPSKLPTLLQKIAKAVDEELFTDTVLDKQLRAL
;
A
#
# COMPACT_ATOMS: atom_id res chain seq x y z
N MET A 1 4.26 11.47 2.33
CA MET A 1 4.49 12.62 1.46
C MET A 1 5.92 12.52 0.98
N ASN A 2 6.13 12.37 -0.33
CA ASN A 2 7.47 12.38 -0.91
C ASN A 2 7.83 13.84 -1.25
N ALA A 3 8.45 14.51 -0.28
CA ALA A 3 8.75 15.94 -0.32
C ALA A 3 10.08 16.20 0.37
N ILE A 4 10.67 17.35 0.07
CA ILE A 4 11.84 17.88 0.77
C ILE A 4 11.41 19.15 1.49
N ILE A 5 11.60 19.19 2.81
CA ILE A 5 11.44 20.41 3.60
C ILE A 5 12.82 20.98 3.85
N ALA A 6 13.04 22.24 3.51
CA ALA A 6 14.30 22.91 3.75
C ALA A 6 14.10 24.25 4.47
N LEU A 7 14.90 24.48 5.50
CA LEU A 7 15.10 25.80 6.09
C LEU A 7 16.17 26.53 5.29
N CYS A 8 15.83 27.72 4.82
CA CYS A 8 16.67 28.59 4.01
C CYS A 8 16.90 29.90 4.76
N HIS A 9 18.02 30.54 4.50
CA HIS A 9 18.37 31.83 5.10
C HIS A 9 19.12 32.71 4.11
N PHE A 10 19.03 34.02 4.31
CA PHE A 10 19.89 34.98 3.63
C PHE A 10 21.14 35.25 4.48
N CYS A 11 22.31 34.82 3.98
CA CYS A 11 23.59 35.19 4.56
C CYS A 11 24.13 36.45 3.90
N GLU A 12 24.55 37.46 4.66
CA GLU A 12 25.16 38.67 4.08
C GLU A 12 26.48 38.39 3.36
N ALA A 13 27.22 37.35 3.76
CA ALA A 13 28.49 36.96 3.15
C ALA A 13 28.32 36.05 1.91
N HIS A 14 27.36 35.12 1.97
CA HIS A 14 27.23 34.06 0.95
C HIS A 14 25.94 34.16 0.11
N GLY A 15 25.04 35.06 0.46
CA GLY A 15 23.73 35.19 -0.17
C GLY A 15 22.70 34.15 0.31
N PRO A 16 21.62 33.94 -0.46
CA PRO A 16 20.55 33.02 -0.10
C PRO A 16 20.98 31.56 -0.26
N GLY A 17 20.69 30.74 0.75
CA GLY A 17 21.03 29.32 0.71
C GLY A 17 20.19 28.47 1.66
N SER A 18 20.16 27.17 1.37
CA SER A 18 19.60 26.19 2.31
C SER A 18 20.56 25.96 3.47
N LEU A 19 20.01 25.98 4.68
CA LEU A 19 20.71 25.74 5.94
C LEU A 19 20.51 24.30 6.43
N PHE A 20 19.30 23.77 6.31
CA PHE A 20 18.93 22.47 6.85
C PHE A 20 17.82 21.84 6.02
N CYS A 21 18.02 20.61 5.55
CA CYS A 21 17.08 19.88 4.71
C CYS A 21 16.58 18.63 5.41
N THR A 22 15.34 18.22 5.16
CA THR A 22 14.75 16.95 5.59
C THR A 22 14.06 16.29 4.41
N GLN A 23 14.38 15.02 4.16
CA GLN A 23 13.87 14.23 3.05
C GLN A 23 13.17 12.97 3.54
N THR A 24 12.09 12.60 2.86
CA THR A 24 11.50 11.27 2.99
C THR A 24 12.20 10.30 2.04
N LEU A 25 12.80 9.26 2.58
CA LEU A 25 13.40 8.16 1.84
C LEU A 25 12.62 6.87 2.10
N ARG A 26 12.13 6.23 1.03
CA ARG A 26 11.46 4.92 1.09
C ARG A 26 12.38 3.88 0.46
N GLU A 27 12.50 2.72 1.09
CA GLU A 27 13.21 1.54 0.55
C GLU A 27 14.72 1.73 0.27
N THR A 28 15.30 2.88 0.61
CA THR A 28 16.75 3.10 0.46
C THR A 28 17.50 2.60 1.69
N ASN A 29 18.58 1.86 1.46
CA ASN A 29 19.51 1.51 2.53
C ASN A 29 20.28 2.76 2.95
N ILE A 30 19.98 3.27 4.15
CA ILE A 30 20.67 4.46 4.70
C ILE A 30 22.19 4.25 4.73
N HIS A 31 22.66 3.02 4.99
CA HIS A 31 24.07 2.67 5.02
C HIS A 31 24.79 2.77 3.65
N GLN A 32 24.04 2.84 2.55
CA GLN A 32 24.58 3.03 1.19
C GLN A 32 24.52 4.49 0.75
N LEU A 33 23.92 5.38 1.55
CA LEU A 33 23.92 6.80 1.25
C LEU A 33 25.33 7.33 1.53
N ASP A 34 26.05 7.69 0.48
CA ASP A 34 27.33 8.35 0.59
C ASP A 34 27.05 9.80 1.02
N ILE A 35 26.97 10.02 2.34
CA ILE A 35 26.83 11.34 2.95
C ILE A 35 28.20 12.04 2.93
N ALA A 36 28.83 12.08 1.75
CA ALA A 36 30.04 12.83 1.48
C ALA A 36 29.61 14.20 0.95
N PHE A 37 29.39 15.15 1.85
CA PHE A 37 29.11 16.53 1.47
C PHE A 37 30.42 17.24 1.10
N ASP A 38 30.46 17.73 -0.13
CA ASP A 38 31.60 18.41 -0.74
C ASP A 38 32.26 19.41 0.23
N GLY A 39 33.53 19.17 0.55
CA GLY A 39 34.30 19.90 1.57
C GLY A 39 34.67 21.33 1.16
N GLU A 40 34.29 21.77 -0.05
CA GLU A 40 34.75 23.03 -0.63
C GLU A 40 34.00 24.28 -0.11
N ARG A 41 32.83 24.13 0.53
CA ARG A 41 32.19 25.28 1.18
C ARG A 41 32.79 25.52 2.56
N LYS A 42 33.76 26.45 2.63
CA LYS A 42 34.11 27.19 3.86
C LYS A 42 32.90 28.05 4.28
N GLY A 43 31.88 27.41 4.84
CA GLY A 43 30.70 28.09 5.37
C GLY A 43 31.05 28.97 6.55
N CYS A 44 30.36 30.10 6.71
CA CYS A 44 30.43 30.89 7.93
C CYS A 44 29.55 30.26 9.02
N ALA A 45 29.69 30.73 10.26
CA ALA A 45 28.90 30.22 11.38
C ALA A 45 27.38 30.34 11.17
N ALA A 46 26.90 31.31 10.40
CA ALA A 46 25.47 31.44 10.05
C ALA A 46 24.99 30.38 9.05
N CYS A 47 25.86 29.89 8.16
CA CYS A 47 25.52 28.94 7.12
C CYS A 47 25.71 27.47 7.53
N THR A 48 26.22 27.23 8.74
CA THR A 48 26.52 25.88 9.23
C THR A 48 25.36 25.39 10.10
N SER A 49 24.86 24.18 9.84
CA SER A 49 23.79 23.57 10.64
C SER A 49 24.29 22.44 11.53
N VAL A 50 23.98 21.19 11.19
CA VAL A 50 24.43 20.00 11.92
C VAL A 50 25.86 19.59 11.56
N GLY A 51 26.43 20.16 10.50
CA GLY A 51 27.74 19.84 9.94
C GLY A 51 27.65 19.10 8.60
N ASN A 52 28.82 18.81 8.02
CA ASN A 52 28.97 18.14 6.72
C ASN A 52 29.15 16.61 6.82
N SER A 53 29.23 16.04 8.02
CA SER A 53 29.47 14.61 8.22
C SER A 53 28.36 13.93 9.05
N THR A 54 27.36 14.70 9.46
CA THR A 54 26.38 14.34 10.47
C THR A 54 24.97 14.58 9.93
N GLY A 55 24.10 13.59 10.10
CA GLY A 55 22.70 13.65 9.74
C GLY A 55 21.82 13.09 10.84
N LEU A 56 20.59 13.59 10.92
CA LEU A 56 19.57 13.13 11.86
C LEU A 56 18.59 12.21 11.12
N VAL A 57 18.22 11.08 11.73
CA VAL A 57 17.33 10.10 11.10
C VAL A 57 16.22 9.69 12.05
N SER A 58 14.98 9.74 11.56
CA SER A 58 13.80 9.17 12.21
C SER A 58 13.18 8.09 11.32
N LYS A 59 12.74 6.97 11.91
CA LYS A 59 12.11 5.85 11.18
C LYS A 59 10.64 5.73 11.57
N ASP A 60 9.76 5.62 10.58
CA ASP A 60 8.37 5.19 10.76
C ASP A 60 8.30 3.66 10.62
N PRO A 61 8.02 2.90 11.69
CA PRO A 61 7.95 1.44 11.62
C PRO A 61 6.80 0.94 10.73
N ASP A 62 5.68 1.67 10.67
CA ASP A 62 4.48 1.22 9.96
C ASP A 62 4.63 1.34 8.44
N SER A 63 5.22 2.45 7.97
CA SER A 63 5.42 2.71 6.55
C SER A 63 6.82 2.34 6.04
N ASN A 64 7.70 1.89 6.94
CA ASN A 64 9.14 1.68 6.71
C ASN A 64 9.83 2.88 6.02
N ALA A 65 9.32 4.10 6.27
CA ALA A 65 9.87 5.33 5.74
C ALA A 65 10.95 5.88 6.68
N HIS A 66 12.02 6.39 6.08
CA HIS A 66 13.10 7.06 6.79
C HIS A 66 13.05 8.57 6.50
N PHE A 67 13.01 9.37 7.55
CA PHE A 67 13.13 10.83 7.45
C PHE A 67 14.57 11.19 7.78
N VAL A 68 15.32 11.67 6.79
CA VAL A 68 16.74 12.00 6.94
C VAL A 68 16.92 13.50 6.82
N SER A 69 17.58 14.10 7.81
CA SER A 69 17.93 15.51 7.79
C SER A 69 19.43 15.74 7.81
N SER A 70 19.87 16.71 7.02
CA SER A 70 21.28 17.05 6.81
C SER A 70 21.40 18.50 6.34
N GLN A 71 22.62 19.07 6.36
CA GLN A 71 22.84 20.43 5.87
C GLN A 71 22.50 20.55 4.38
N ASN A 72 22.94 19.58 3.58
CA ASN A 72 22.63 19.50 2.16
C ASN A 72 21.71 18.32 1.85
N PRO A 73 20.94 18.38 0.75
CA PRO A 73 20.17 17.25 0.27
C PRO A 73 21.02 15.99 0.05
N VAL A 74 20.55 14.82 0.52
CA VAL A 74 21.29 13.54 0.41
C VAL A 74 21.27 13.01 -1.03
N ILE A 75 20.17 13.22 -1.76
CA ILE A 75 20.05 12.83 -3.16
C ILE A 75 20.68 13.92 -4.05
N PRO A 76 21.75 13.64 -4.82
CA PRO A 76 22.46 14.66 -5.62
C PRO A 76 21.57 15.42 -6.61
N GLU A 77 20.65 14.72 -7.28
CA GLU A 77 19.69 15.33 -8.22
C GLU A 77 18.82 16.41 -7.58
N THR A 78 18.57 16.29 -6.26
CA THR A 78 17.72 17.21 -5.50
C THR A 78 18.48 18.43 -5.00
N MET A 79 19.81 18.40 -4.98
CA MET A 79 20.65 19.49 -4.48
C MET A 79 20.42 20.78 -5.27
N GLU A 80 20.44 20.69 -6.60
CA GLU A 80 20.23 21.83 -7.48
C GLU A 80 18.79 22.36 -7.43
N MET A 81 17.80 21.47 -7.24
CA MET A 81 16.40 21.85 -7.07
C MET A 81 16.19 22.65 -5.77
N VAL A 82 16.72 22.17 -4.66
CA VAL A 82 16.64 22.86 -3.36
C VAL A 82 17.40 24.19 -3.38
N ARG A 83 18.58 24.24 -4.00
CA ARG A 83 19.36 25.48 -4.15
C ARG A 83 18.58 26.54 -4.92
N LYS A 84 17.96 26.17 -6.05
CA LYS A 84 17.11 27.08 -6.84
C LYS A 84 15.84 27.48 -6.09
N ALA A 85 15.22 26.56 -5.35
CA ALA A 85 14.06 26.86 -4.51
C ALA A 85 14.39 27.89 -3.41
N ALA A 86 15.51 27.72 -2.72
CA ALA A 86 16.01 28.65 -1.70
C ALA A 86 16.29 30.04 -2.28
N LEU A 87 17.00 30.10 -3.42
CA LEU A 87 17.30 31.35 -4.11
C LEU A 87 16.02 32.12 -4.48
N ARG A 88 15.06 31.45 -5.13
CA ARG A 88 13.80 32.09 -5.53
C ARG A 88 12.98 32.55 -4.33
N SER A 89 12.84 31.67 -3.34
CA SER A 89 12.07 31.94 -2.11
C SER A 89 12.54 33.20 -1.38
N ILE A 90 13.86 33.43 -1.32
CA ILE A 90 14.43 34.56 -0.58
C ILE A 90 14.58 35.82 -1.45
N SER A 91 14.89 35.67 -2.75
CA SER A 91 15.29 36.80 -3.60
C SER A 91 14.22 37.28 -4.59
N SER A 92 13.30 36.41 -5.01
CA SER A 92 12.40 36.70 -6.14
C SER A 92 10.92 36.67 -5.76
N GLU A 93 10.56 35.83 -4.79
CA GLU A 93 9.17 35.57 -4.43
C GLU A 93 8.81 36.40 -3.19
N VAL A 94 8.12 37.52 -3.41
CA VAL A 94 7.78 38.46 -2.34
C VAL A 94 6.43 38.08 -1.73
N SER A 95 6.45 37.72 -0.45
CA SER A 95 5.23 37.59 0.35
C SER A 95 4.77 38.99 0.80
N ILE A 96 3.54 39.37 0.46
CA ILE A 96 2.92 40.57 1.04
C ILE A 96 2.35 40.15 2.40
N SER A 97 2.83 40.73 3.49
CA SER A 97 2.24 40.52 4.81
C SER A 97 0.82 41.07 4.81
N SER A 98 -0.18 40.23 5.06
CA SER A 98 -1.57 40.66 5.26
C SER A 98 -1.74 41.35 6.62
N SER A 99 -1.04 42.47 6.83
CA SER A 99 -1.27 43.37 7.95
C SER A 99 -2.50 44.27 7.67
N THR A 100 -3.65 43.64 7.38
CA THR A 100 -4.96 44.29 7.42
C THR A 100 -5.71 44.00 8.73
N ALA A 101 -5.17 43.16 9.59
CA ALA A 101 -5.61 43.05 10.98
C ALA A 101 -4.72 43.91 11.87
N ALA A 102 -5.29 44.96 12.44
CA ALA A 102 -4.66 45.84 13.42
C ALA A 102 -4.13 45.02 14.62
N VAL A 103 -2.84 44.69 14.61
CA VAL A 103 -2.14 44.19 15.79
C VAL A 103 -1.10 45.24 16.19
N PRO A 104 -1.08 45.72 17.44
CA PRO A 104 -0.10 46.70 17.89
C PRO A 104 1.31 46.10 17.83
N ALA A 105 2.28 46.90 17.41
CA ALA A 105 3.71 46.58 17.48
C ALA A 105 4.15 46.10 18.89
N PRO A 106 5.16 45.22 19.02
CA PRO A 106 6.26 44.97 18.08
C PRO A 106 6.27 43.50 17.59
N LEU A 107 5.26 43.09 16.83
CA LEU A 107 5.24 41.77 16.18
C LEU A 107 5.86 41.87 14.78
N ILE A 108 6.94 41.11 14.58
CA ILE A 108 7.57 40.86 13.28
C ILE A 108 6.51 40.28 12.34
N ALA A 109 6.40 40.82 11.13
CA ALA A 109 5.47 40.32 10.12
C ALA A 109 5.79 38.85 9.78
N ASP A 110 4.84 37.95 10.02
CA ASP A 110 4.84 36.60 9.43
C ASP A 110 4.64 36.80 7.92
N GLY A 111 5.53 36.25 7.10
CA GLY A 111 5.34 36.24 5.66
C GLY A 111 4.18 35.31 5.29
N GLY A 112 3.41 35.71 4.28
CA GLY A 112 2.41 34.83 3.70
C GLY A 112 3.06 33.65 2.97
N LEU A 113 2.27 32.60 2.76
CA LEU A 113 2.69 31.42 2.01
C LEU A 113 2.68 31.72 0.51
N VAL A 114 3.81 31.46 -0.16
CA VAL A 114 3.97 31.70 -1.59
C VAL A 114 4.18 30.37 -2.31
N PHE A 115 3.36 30.12 -3.34
CA PHE A 115 3.50 28.96 -4.21
C PHE A 115 4.18 29.36 -5.52
N PHE A 116 5.20 28.60 -5.93
CA PHE A 116 5.87 28.78 -7.21
C PHE A 116 6.52 27.47 -7.69
N GLY A 117 6.98 27.43 -8.93
CA GLY A 117 7.73 26.28 -9.47
C GLY A 117 7.20 25.78 -10.80
N ASP A 118 7.86 24.78 -11.35
CA ASP A 118 7.59 24.24 -12.68
C ASP A 118 7.74 22.71 -12.69
N ALA A 119 7.30 22.06 -13.78
CA ALA A 119 7.31 20.60 -13.89
C ALA A 119 8.73 20.00 -13.93
N HIS A 120 9.75 20.78 -14.30
CA HIS A 120 11.12 20.29 -14.44
C HIS A 120 11.91 20.37 -13.12
N ARG A 121 11.75 21.45 -12.37
CA ARG A 121 12.48 21.76 -11.13
C ARG A 121 11.69 21.41 -9.86
N GLY A 122 10.42 21.05 -10.02
CA GLY A 122 9.49 20.81 -8.94
C GLY A 122 8.71 22.06 -8.54
N HIS A 123 7.65 21.82 -7.78
CA HIS A 123 6.77 22.81 -7.20
C HIS A 123 7.17 23.08 -5.75
N VAL A 124 7.14 24.34 -5.36
CA VAL A 124 7.63 24.84 -4.08
C VAL A 124 6.54 25.63 -3.38
N LEU A 125 6.36 25.35 -2.10
CA LEU A 125 5.58 26.13 -1.17
C LEU A 125 6.53 26.79 -0.17
N SER A 126 6.55 28.10 -0.11
CA SER A 126 7.54 28.89 0.63
C SER A 126 6.88 29.73 1.71
N HIS A 127 7.37 29.61 2.94
CA HIS A 127 6.96 30.42 4.09
C HIS A 127 8.14 31.25 4.59
N THR A 128 8.13 32.55 4.27
CA THR A 128 9.17 33.50 4.66
C THR A 128 8.87 34.11 6.03
N PHE A 129 9.90 34.32 6.85
CA PHE A 129 9.75 34.96 8.16
C PHE A 129 11.08 35.60 8.59
N GLN A 130 11.00 36.57 9.48
CA GLN A 130 12.19 37.24 10.00
C GLN A 130 12.43 36.84 11.47
N LEU A 131 13.70 36.70 11.84
CA LEU A 131 14.16 36.52 13.22
C LEU A 131 14.86 37.79 13.70
N MET A 132 14.61 38.20 14.93
CA MET A 132 15.32 39.34 15.55
C MET A 132 16.78 38.98 15.81
N ASP A 133 17.68 39.91 15.50
CA ASP A 133 19.11 39.80 15.75
C ASP A 133 19.65 41.20 16.09
N SER A 134 20.13 41.41 17.32
CA SER A 134 20.67 42.69 17.77
C SER A 134 21.91 43.18 17.00
N GLN A 135 22.66 42.24 16.40
CA GLN A 135 23.90 42.49 15.68
C GLN A 135 23.70 42.58 14.16
N ALA A 136 22.57 42.11 13.64
CA ALA A 136 22.29 42.17 12.20
C ALA A 136 21.91 43.57 11.74
N ARG A 137 22.22 43.87 10.46
CA ARG A 137 21.78 45.11 9.82
C ARG A 137 20.25 45.12 9.75
N GLY A 138 19.62 46.16 10.31
CA GLY A 138 18.16 46.25 10.38
C GLY A 138 17.54 45.37 11.49
N PHE A 139 18.35 44.90 12.44
CA PHE A 139 17.94 44.14 13.63
C PHE A 139 17.19 42.83 13.36
N SER A 140 17.28 42.32 12.15
CA SER A 140 16.59 41.10 11.75
C SER A 140 17.34 40.33 10.68
N LYS A 141 17.11 39.02 10.64
CA LYS A 141 17.59 38.12 9.60
C LYS A 141 16.41 37.45 8.91
N LEU A 142 16.48 37.37 7.58
CA LEU A 142 15.44 36.75 6.76
C LEU A 142 15.67 35.24 6.63
N PHE A 143 14.66 34.47 7.02
CA PHE A 143 14.57 33.03 6.87
C PHE A 143 13.36 32.64 6.03
N SER A 144 13.40 31.42 5.51
CA SER A 144 12.27 30.82 4.80
C SER A 144 12.23 29.32 5.00
N ILE A 145 11.06 28.75 5.24
CA ILE A 145 10.86 27.30 5.14
C ILE A 145 10.23 26.99 3.80
N VAL A 146 10.89 26.16 3.00
CA VAL A 146 10.40 25.72 1.68
C VAL A 146 10.04 24.24 1.71
N ILE A 147 8.93 23.89 1.08
CA ILE A 147 8.50 22.51 0.83
C ILE A 147 8.53 22.28 -0.67
N LEU A 148 9.43 21.42 -1.13
CA LEU A 148 9.61 21.04 -2.54
C LEU A 148 8.94 19.69 -2.81
N MET A 149 8.08 19.64 -3.82
CA MET A 149 7.40 18.43 -4.30
C MET A 149 7.35 18.39 -5.82
N LYS A 150 7.35 17.18 -6.41
CA LYS A 150 7.09 17.02 -7.86
C LYS A 150 5.61 17.09 -8.21
N ASP A 151 4.71 16.73 -7.30
CA ASP A 151 3.27 16.76 -7.53
C ASP A 151 2.67 18.12 -7.14
N LYS A 152 2.26 18.89 -8.16
CA LYS A 152 1.58 20.17 -7.98
C LYS A 152 0.25 20.04 -7.25
N MET A 153 -0.58 19.09 -7.68
CA MET A 153 -1.96 19.01 -7.23
C MET A 153 -2.03 18.55 -5.78
N PHE A 154 -1.21 17.55 -5.43
CA PHE A 154 -1.09 17.12 -4.04
C PHE A 154 -0.61 18.25 -3.13
N LEU A 155 0.44 18.99 -3.53
CA LEU A 155 0.99 20.10 -2.76
C LEU A 155 -0.02 21.23 -2.53
N LEU A 156 -0.82 21.57 -3.54
CA LEU A 156 -1.86 22.61 -3.43
C LEU A 156 -3.05 22.14 -2.59
N ASN A 157 -3.45 20.88 -2.69
CA ASN A 157 -4.57 20.35 -1.89
C ASN A 157 -4.24 20.28 -0.40
N ILE A 158 -2.98 19.99 -0.05
CA ILE A 158 -2.51 19.93 1.34
C ILE A 158 -2.01 21.29 1.86
N GLN A 159 -2.01 22.33 1.02
CA GLN A 159 -1.47 23.66 1.33
C GLN A 159 -2.01 24.27 2.64
N PRO A 160 -3.32 24.21 2.98
CA PRO A 160 -3.83 24.77 4.22
C PRO A 160 -3.21 24.12 5.47
N TYR A 161 -3.10 22.80 5.47
CA TYR A 161 -2.46 22.04 6.54
C TYR A 161 -0.96 22.39 6.67
N LEU A 162 -0.26 22.50 5.54
CA LEU A 162 1.15 22.89 5.54
C LEU A 162 1.32 24.32 6.05
N ALA A 163 0.44 25.25 5.67
CA ALA A 163 0.48 26.64 6.13
C ALA A 163 0.43 26.72 7.66
N ASP A 164 -0.50 26.00 8.29
CA ASP A 164 -0.65 25.97 9.74
C ASP A 164 0.60 25.40 10.43
N CYS A 165 1.18 24.33 9.88
CA CYS A 165 2.39 23.72 10.42
C CYS A 165 3.60 24.66 10.31
N LEU A 166 3.81 25.27 9.14
CA LEU A 166 4.93 26.18 8.90
C LEU A 166 4.83 27.44 9.75
N THR A 167 3.62 27.98 9.90
CA THR A 167 3.33 29.15 10.76
C THR A 167 3.62 28.86 12.24
N LYS A 168 3.30 27.65 12.72
CA LYS A 168 3.65 27.25 14.10
C LYS A 168 5.17 27.20 14.28
N ILE A 169 5.88 26.56 13.34
CA ILE A 169 7.35 26.45 13.40
C ILE A 169 8.00 27.85 13.33
N SER A 170 7.55 28.73 12.44
CA SER A 170 8.10 30.11 12.32
C SER A 170 7.89 30.91 13.60
N ARG A 171 6.68 30.85 14.18
CA ARG A 171 6.35 31.58 15.42
C ARG A 171 7.16 31.09 16.62
N GLU A 172 7.43 29.80 16.72
CA GLU A 172 8.30 29.28 17.77
C GLU A 172 9.74 29.77 17.62
N LEU A 173 10.29 29.72 16.40
CA LEU A 173 11.63 30.26 16.11
C LEU A 173 11.72 31.76 16.42
N GLN A 174 10.70 32.53 16.03
CA GLN A 174 10.58 33.95 16.35
C GLN A 174 10.49 34.20 17.86
N GLY A 175 9.75 33.34 18.59
CA GLY A 175 9.65 33.40 20.04
C GLY A 175 11.00 33.20 20.72
N TYR A 176 11.76 32.18 20.30
CA TYR A 176 13.11 31.94 20.83
C TYR A 176 14.06 33.10 20.54
N ALA A 177 14.06 33.60 19.29
CA ALA A 177 14.88 34.75 18.92
C ALA A 177 14.52 36.03 19.68
N ARG A 178 13.23 36.25 19.96
CA ARG A 178 12.76 37.40 20.76
C ARG A 178 13.30 37.36 22.19
N VAL A 179 13.28 36.20 22.84
CA VAL A 179 13.80 36.03 24.20
C VAL A 179 15.30 36.36 24.27
N VAL A 180 16.08 35.88 23.31
CA VAL A 180 17.52 36.20 23.21
C VAL A 180 17.72 37.70 22.98
N HIS A 181 16.98 38.28 22.02
CA HIS A 181 17.07 39.70 21.70
C HIS A 181 16.73 40.60 22.90
N GLU A 182 15.66 40.30 23.64
CA GLU A 182 15.29 41.03 24.86
C GLU A 182 16.34 40.89 25.96
N GLY A 183 16.92 39.69 26.11
CA GLY A 183 18.03 39.44 27.05
C GLY A 183 19.26 40.28 26.72
N GLU A 184 19.64 40.34 25.45
CA GLU A 184 20.75 41.16 24.95
C GLU A 184 20.51 42.66 25.17
N LEU A 185 19.30 43.14 24.86
CA LEU A 185 18.90 44.53 25.11
C LEU A 185 18.95 44.90 26.59
N ARG A 186 18.52 43.99 27.48
CA ARG A 186 18.58 44.20 28.93
C ARG A 186 20.00 44.20 29.46
N ALA A 187 20.85 43.30 28.97
CA ALA A 187 22.25 43.19 29.39
C ALA A 187 23.11 44.39 28.93
N GLN A 188 22.79 44.99 27.78
CA GLN A 188 23.61 46.05 27.17
C GLN A 188 23.21 47.48 27.59
N GLY A 189 22.06 47.69 28.24
CA GLY A 189 21.62 49.00 28.73
C GLY A 189 21.38 50.04 27.61
N SER A 190 20.96 51.25 28.00
CA SER A 190 20.51 52.33 27.09
C SER A 190 21.61 52.94 26.17
N SER A 191 22.85 52.42 26.16
CA SER A 191 24.00 53.01 25.45
C SER A 191 24.21 52.52 24.01
N ASN A 192 23.18 51.89 23.40
CA ASN A 192 23.27 51.25 22.09
C ASN A 192 23.66 52.17 20.92
N ARG A 193 23.49 53.50 21.02
CA ARG A 193 23.88 54.41 19.94
C ARG A 193 25.38 54.74 19.96
N ALA A 194 25.99 54.86 21.14
CA ALA A 194 27.38 55.28 21.28
C ALA A 194 28.39 54.19 20.93
N GLN A 195 28.13 52.93 21.32
CA GLN A 195 29.02 51.80 21.01
C GLN A 195 29.00 51.43 19.51
N ARG A 196 27.86 51.56 18.82
CA ARG A 196 27.75 51.25 17.38
C ARG A 196 28.44 52.28 16.48
N ILE A 197 28.51 53.54 16.90
CA ILE A 197 29.29 54.57 16.19
C ILE A 197 30.80 54.34 16.42
N ASN A 198 31.19 53.91 17.62
CA ASN A 198 32.60 53.68 17.96
C ASN A 198 33.17 52.35 17.45
N GLN A 199 32.35 51.33 17.19
CA GLN A 199 32.84 50.03 16.72
C GLN A 199 33.27 50.00 15.25
N GLY A 200 33.09 51.10 14.50
CA GLY A 200 33.52 51.19 13.11
C GLY A 200 32.98 50.03 12.25
N PHE A 201 33.48 49.91 11.03
CA PHE A 201 33.13 48.85 10.08
C PHE A 201 33.74 47.49 10.50
N SER A 202 33.74 47.15 11.80
CA SER A 202 34.34 45.91 12.30
C SER A 202 33.38 44.73 12.09
N SER A 203 33.90 43.74 11.36
CA SER A 203 33.35 42.41 11.03
C SER A 203 32.02 42.05 11.73
N TYR A 204 30.89 42.18 11.01
CA TYR A 204 29.63 41.58 11.42
C TYR A 204 29.85 40.06 11.57
N SER A 205 29.88 39.57 12.81
CA SER A 205 29.99 38.14 13.05
C SER A 205 28.70 37.45 12.61
N SER A 206 28.81 36.52 11.67
CA SER A 206 27.66 35.79 11.14
C SER A 206 27.16 34.80 12.19
N ARG A 207 26.23 35.23 13.07
CA ARG A 207 25.67 34.37 14.14
C ARG A 207 24.92 33.15 13.60
N SER A 208 25.14 32.00 14.21
CA SER A 208 24.45 30.75 13.88
C SER A 208 22.99 30.77 14.34
N LEU A 209 22.16 29.86 13.83
CA LEU A 209 20.78 29.72 14.30
C LEU A 209 20.71 29.33 15.79
N VAL A 210 21.71 28.59 16.27
CA VAL A 210 21.85 28.22 17.69
C VAL A 210 22.01 29.48 18.53
N ASP A 211 22.89 30.41 18.12
CA ASP A 211 23.12 31.67 18.83
C ASP A 211 21.91 32.60 18.78
N LEU A 212 21.20 32.62 17.65
CA LEU A 212 20.00 33.44 17.49
C LEU A 212 18.85 32.98 18.39
N THR A 213 18.70 31.67 18.56
CA THR A 213 17.58 31.08 19.32
C THR A 213 17.95 30.77 20.77
N GLY A 214 19.23 30.76 21.12
CA GLY A 214 19.74 30.37 22.43
C GLY A 214 19.53 28.89 22.74
N LYS A 215 19.25 28.06 21.73
CA LYS A 215 18.94 26.63 21.87
C LYS A 215 19.96 25.77 21.14
N GLU A 216 20.75 25.01 21.90
CA GLU A 216 21.75 24.07 21.34
C GLU A 216 21.13 22.98 20.47
N SER A 217 19.97 22.45 20.88
CA SER A 217 19.27 21.35 20.20
C SER A 217 18.28 21.82 19.13
N ILE A 218 18.45 23.02 18.56
CA ILE A 218 17.48 23.60 17.61
C ILE A 218 17.32 22.75 16.33
N PHE A 219 18.39 22.13 15.85
CA PHE A 219 18.33 21.29 14.65
C PHE A 219 17.65 19.94 14.92
N ALA A 220 17.77 19.39 16.13
CA ALA A 220 16.99 18.23 16.54
C ALA A 220 15.49 18.56 16.66
N TYR A 221 15.17 19.75 17.18
CA TYR A 221 13.80 20.27 17.19
C TYR A 221 13.25 20.42 15.75
N LEU A 222 14.02 21.02 14.84
CA LEU A 222 13.64 21.18 13.44
C LEU A 222 13.47 19.83 12.73
N HIS A 223 14.38 18.88 12.95
CA HIS A 223 14.27 17.51 12.44
C HIS A 223 12.94 16.88 12.85
N ALA A 224 12.62 16.89 14.15
CA ALA A 224 11.39 16.31 14.67
C ALA A 224 10.14 16.93 14.03
N HIS A 225 10.11 18.26 13.90
CA HIS A 225 8.97 18.96 13.29
C HIS A 225 8.86 18.71 11.79
N PHE A 226 9.97 18.77 11.04
CA PHE A 226 9.95 18.51 9.61
C PHE A 226 9.61 17.05 9.31
N ALA A 227 10.15 16.09 10.06
CA ALA A 227 9.78 14.68 9.95
C ALA A 227 8.30 14.48 10.27
N PHE A 228 7.77 15.12 11.32
CA PHE A 228 6.35 15.07 11.65
C PHE A 228 5.48 15.64 10.54
N VAL A 229 5.84 16.79 9.94
CA VAL A 229 5.09 17.38 8.82
C VAL A 229 5.08 16.44 7.62
N LEU A 230 6.21 15.81 7.29
CA LEU A 230 6.31 14.82 6.21
C LEU A 230 5.48 13.56 6.47
N TRP A 231 5.50 13.09 7.73
CA TRP A 231 4.77 11.92 8.20
C TRP A 231 3.25 12.17 8.23
N ALA A 232 2.79 13.21 8.91
CA ALA A 232 1.37 13.55 8.99
C ALA A 232 0.83 14.00 7.63
N GLY A 233 1.63 14.71 6.83
CA GLY A 233 1.26 15.06 5.45
C GLY A 233 1.07 13.84 4.55
N SER A 234 1.68 12.69 4.88
CA SER A 234 1.44 11.43 4.15
C SER A 234 0.09 10.79 4.44
N ARG A 235 -0.49 11.07 5.60
CA ARG A 235 -1.73 10.48 6.11
C ARG A 235 -2.90 11.47 6.05
N TYR A 236 -2.66 12.69 5.57
CA TYR A 236 -3.67 13.75 5.51
C TYR A 236 -4.82 13.42 4.54
N LEU A 237 -4.49 12.85 3.39
CA LEU A 237 -5.48 12.35 2.42
C LEU A 237 -5.37 10.82 2.38
N THR A 238 -6.38 10.13 2.91
CA THR A 238 -6.47 8.66 2.89
C THR A 238 -7.65 8.24 2.02
N GLU A 239 -7.41 7.27 1.15
CA GLU A 239 -8.46 6.69 0.30
C GLU A 239 -9.03 5.44 0.97
N SER A 240 -10.33 5.45 1.24
CA SER A 240 -11.06 4.26 1.70
C SER A 240 -11.74 3.59 0.51
N ILE A 241 -11.08 2.63 -0.11
CA ILE A 241 -11.66 1.86 -1.22
C ILE A 241 -12.52 0.74 -0.64
N THR A 242 -13.83 0.89 -0.71
CA THR A 242 -14.76 -0.21 -0.44
C THR A 242 -14.79 -1.13 -1.65
N LEU A 243 -13.91 -2.14 -1.67
CA LEU A 243 -14.09 -3.29 -2.54
C LEU A 243 -15.40 -3.97 -2.14
N GLY A 244 -16.37 -4.02 -3.06
CA GLY A 244 -17.70 -4.58 -2.80
C GLY A 244 -17.60 -5.93 -2.10
N SER A 245 -18.59 -6.24 -1.25
CA SER A 245 -18.61 -7.50 -0.51
C SER A 245 -18.43 -8.66 -1.49
N PRO A 246 -17.32 -9.44 -1.44
CA PRO A 246 -17.33 -10.72 -2.10
C PRO A 246 -18.48 -11.48 -1.46
N SER A 247 -19.38 -12.05 -2.25
CA SER A 247 -20.50 -12.87 -1.75
C SER A 247 -19.94 -13.99 -0.87
N VAL A 248 -19.78 -13.71 0.43
CA VAL A 248 -19.42 -14.68 1.44
C VAL A 248 -20.66 -15.57 1.52
N PRO A 249 -20.56 -16.86 1.18
CA PRO A 249 -21.73 -17.71 1.21
C PRO A 249 -22.32 -17.76 2.63
N PRO A 250 -23.67 -17.75 2.78
CA PRO A 250 -24.33 -17.72 4.09
C PRO A 250 -23.92 -18.81 5.09
N TRP A 251 -23.32 -19.90 4.62
CA TRP A 251 -22.88 -21.04 5.42
C TRP A 251 -21.41 -20.97 5.88
N LEU A 252 -20.71 -19.84 5.67
CA LEU A 252 -19.41 -19.57 6.30
C LEU A 252 -19.57 -19.10 7.76
N GLY A 253 -20.57 -19.61 8.46
CA GLY A 253 -20.67 -19.58 9.90
C GLY A 253 -20.53 -21.00 10.42
N ARG A 254 -19.67 -21.23 11.41
CA ARG A 254 -19.72 -22.48 12.17
C ARG A 254 -20.90 -22.37 13.13
N ASP A 255 -21.77 -23.37 13.13
CA ASP A 255 -22.71 -23.53 14.24
C ASP A 255 -21.89 -23.84 15.50
N THR A 256 -21.99 -22.97 16.49
CA THR A 256 -21.46 -23.25 17.82
C THR A 256 -22.47 -24.15 18.56
N GLU A 257 -22.00 -24.94 19.52
CA GLU A 257 -22.84 -25.86 20.31
C GLU A 257 -23.97 -25.15 21.06
N GLU A 258 -23.92 -23.82 21.16
CA GLU A 258 -24.89 -22.95 21.83
C GLU A 258 -26.00 -22.42 20.89
N GLY A 259 -26.06 -22.87 19.63
CA GLY A 259 -27.18 -22.56 18.73
C GLY A 259 -27.14 -21.16 18.10
N PHE A 260 -25.99 -20.48 18.13
CA PHE A 260 -25.77 -19.23 17.39
C PHE A 260 -24.69 -19.40 16.31
N THR A 261 -24.97 -18.89 15.12
CA THR A 261 -24.03 -18.84 14.00
C THR A 261 -23.04 -17.71 14.21
N MET A 262 -21.82 -18.04 14.65
CA MET A 262 -20.77 -17.05 14.82
C MET A 262 -20.12 -16.75 13.46
N VAL A 263 -20.40 -15.58 12.89
CA VAL A 263 -19.76 -15.09 11.66
C VAL A 263 -18.39 -14.50 12.01
N GLN A 264 -17.46 -15.36 12.41
CA GLN A 264 -16.06 -15.00 12.47
C GLN A 264 -15.24 -16.08 11.78
N THR A 265 -14.76 -15.77 10.59
CA THR A 265 -13.54 -16.38 10.09
C THR A 265 -12.72 -15.31 9.40
N ASP A 266 -11.52 -15.09 9.95
CA ASP A 266 -10.28 -14.77 9.25
C ASP A 266 -10.49 -14.32 7.79
N LYS A 267 -10.97 -13.07 7.66
CA LYS A 267 -11.30 -12.43 6.39
C LYS A 267 -10.08 -12.45 5.47
N GLU A 268 -8.89 -12.31 6.05
CA GLU A 268 -7.61 -12.41 5.37
C GLU A 268 -7.36 -13.81 4.84
N GLY A 269 -7.50 -14.87 5.65
CA GLY A 269 -7.30 -16.24 5.18
C GLY A 269 -8.24 -16.67 4.03
N TYR A 270 -9.51 -16.22 4.03
CA TYR A 270 -10.43 -16.44 2.91
C TYR A 270 -10.05 -15.63 1.67
N LEU A 271 -9.74 -14.33 1.84
CA LEU A 271 -9.32 -13.47 0.74
C LEU A 271 -8.00 -13.95 0.12
N MET A 272 -7.04 -14.38 0.93
CA MET A 272 -5.76 -14.92 0.50
C MET A 272 -5.95 -16.18 -0.35
N ARG A 273 -6.77 -17.14 0.09
CA ARG A 273 -7.09 -18.35 -0.69
C ARG A 273 -7.76 -18.02 -2.03
N ARG A 274 -8.70 -17.06 -2.05
CA ARG A 274 -9.37 -16.62 -3.28
C ARG A 274 -8.41 -15.86 -4.22
N MET A 275 -7.45 -15.13 -3.67
CA MET A 275 -6.39 -14.44 -4.43
C MET A 275 -5.24 -15.38 -4.85
N GLY A 276 -5.36 -16.69 -4.57
CA GLY A 276 -4.40 -17.71 -4.98
C GLY A 276 -3.25 -17.94 -4.00
N PHE A 277 -3.27 -17.31 -2.83
CA PHE A 277 -2.28 -17.50 -1.77
C PHE A 277 -2.73 -18.59 -0.79
N GLY A 278 -1.90 -19.62 -0.60
CA GLY A 278 -2.17 -20.72 0.36
C GLY A 278 -2.99 -21.87 -0.23
N LYS A 279 -2.70 -22.30 -1.47
CA LYS A 279 -3.16 -23.59 -1.99
C LYS A 279 -2.72 -24.70 -1.03
N VAL A 280 -3.68 -25.32 -0.34
CA VAL A 280 -3.46 -26.66 0.24
C VAL A 280 -3.26 -27.59 -0.94
N GLU A 281 -2.16 -28.35 -0.95
CA GLU A 281 -1.87 -29.37 -1.97
C GLU A 281 -3.06 -30.33 -2.05
N ASP A 282 -3.90 -30.13 -3.05
CA ASP A 282 -5.09 -30.93 -3.29
C ASP A 282 -4.65 -32.16 -4.10
N GLU A 283 -5.10 -33.36 -3.74
CA GLU A 283 -4.69 -34.62 -4.42
C GLU A 283 -4.96 -34.63 -5.94
N THR A 284 -5.75 -33.65 -6.42
CA THR A 284 -6.07 -33.41 -7.83
C THR A 284 -4.98 -32.70 -8.64
N ASP A 285 -3.89 -32.27 -8.01
CA ASP A 285 -2.72 -31.70 -8.70
C ASP A 285 -1.72 -32.76 -9.19
N ARG A 286 -1.95 -34.05 -8.88
CA ARG A 286 -1.13 -35.19 -9.38
C ARG A 286 -1.24 -35.47 -10.89
N VAL A 287 -2.07 -34.73 -11.63
CA VAL A 287 -2.30 -34.93 -13.07
C VAL A 287 -1.81 -33.71 -13.85
N ASP A 288 -1.15 -33.92 -14.99
CA ASP A 288 -0.65 -32.84 -15.85
C ASP A 288 -1.77 -31.98 -16.46
N GLU A 289 -1.50 -30.69 -16.71
CA GLU A 289 -2.47 -29.76 -17.31
C GLU A 289 -2.95 -30.20 -18.70
N TRP A 290 -2.07 -30.80 -19.50
CA TRP A 290 -2.42 -31.39 -20.79
C TRP A 290 -3.49 -32.49 -20.66
N THR A 291 -3.33 -33.36 -19.66
CA THR A 291 -4.26 -34.44 -19.38
C THR A 291 -5.60 -33.91 -18.83
N LYS A 292 -5.56 -32.82 -18.06
CA LYS A 292 -6.75 -32.11 -17.59
C LYS A 292 -7.54 -31.48 -18.73
N ALA A 293 -6.85 -30.90 -19.72
CA ALA A 293 -7.49 -30.32 -20.91
C ALA A 293 -8.06 -31.40 -21.84
N LYS A 294 -7.38 -32.55 -21.96
CA LYS A 294 -7.84 -33.67 -22.78
C LYS A 294 -9.14 -34.31 -22.27
N TYR A 295 -9.31 -34.41 -20.94
CA TYR A 295 -10.50 -34.99 -20.31
C TYR A 295 -11.42 -33.90 -19.74
N SER A 296 -11.94 -33.04 -20.62
CA SER A 296 -12.90 -32.00 -20.26
C SER A 296 -14.31 -32.55 -20.00
N LEU A 297 -15.19 -31.73 -19.41
CA LEU A 297 -16.58 -32.12 -19.15
C LEU A 297 -17.32 -32.51 -20.44
N ARG A 298 -16.97 -31.93 -21.60
CA ARG A 298 -17.53 -32.28 -22.91
C ARG A 298 -17.12 -33.66 -23.38
N MET A 299 -15.85 -34.05 -23.16
CA MET A 299 -15.40 -35.41 -23.43
C MET A 299 -16.23 -36.40 -22.61
N PHE A 300 -16.47 -36.12 -21.32
CA PHE A 300 -17.31 -36.97 -20.49
C PHE A 300 -18.80 -36.96 -20.88
N ARG A 301 -19.33 -35.85 -21.42
CA ARG A 301 -20.65 -35.80 -22.04
C ARG A 301 -20.76 -36.78 -23.21
N GLN A 302 -19.75 -36.81 -24.09
CA GLN A 302 -19.70 -37.74 -25.22
C GLN A 302 -19.54 -39.20 -24.76
N MET A 303 -18.76 -39.45 -23.70
CA MET A 303 -18.56 -40.80 -23.15
C MET A 303 -19.80 -41.35 -22.45
N LEU A 304 -20.50 -40.53 -21.65
CA LEU A 304 -21.65 -40.95 -20.83
C LEU A 304 -22.97 -40.96 -21.60
N LYS A 305 -23.03 -40.32 -22.78
CA LYS A 305 -24.20 -40.26 -23.68
C LYS A 305 -25.50 -39.96 -22.90
N ASP A 306 -26.48 -40.87 -22.95
CA ASP A 306 -27.80 -40.72 -22.32
C ASP A 306 -27.73 -40.73 -20.79
N SER A 307 -26.69 -41.35 -20.22
CA SER A 307 -26.48 -41.41 -18.75
C SER A 307 -25.84 -40.14 -18.18
N PHE A 308 -25.45 -39.16 -19.01
CA PHE A 308 -24.82 -37.94 -18.51
C PHE A 308 -25.75 -37.15 -17.58
N LEU A 309 -27.04 -37.02 -17.96
CA LEU A 309 -28.01 -36.27 -17.17
C LEU A 309 -28.28 -36.93 -15.81
N SER A 310 -28.33 -38.26 -15.77
CA SER A 310 -28.51 -39.01 -14.51
C SER A 310 -27.27 -38.92 -13.61
N VAL A 311 -26.07 -38.94 -14.16
CA VAL A 311 -24.82 -38.71 -13.39
C VAL A 311 -24.78 -37.30 -12.80
N CYS A 312 -25.07 -36.26 -13.59
CA CYS A 312 -25.09 -34.89 -13.11
C CYS A 312 -26.21 -34.66 -12.09
N PHE A 313 -27.38 -35.30 -12.26
CA PHE A 313 -28.46 -35.29 -11.28
C PHE A 313 -28.03 -35.91 -9.95
N CYS A 314 -27.40 -37.09 -9.98
CA CYS A 314 -26.88 -37.75 -8.78
C CYS A 314 -25.84 -36.89 -8.06
N ALA A 315 -24.94 -36.24 -8.82
CA ALA A 315 -23.91 -35.37 -8.25
C ALA A 315 -24.52 -34.17 -7.53
N LEU A 316 -25.49 -33.49 -8.15
CA LEU A 316 -26.14 -32.29 -7.59
C LEU A 316 -27.09 -32.61 -6.42
N THR A 317 -27.73 -33.78 -6.42
CA THR A 317 -28.64 -34.21 -5.35
C THR A 317 -27.95 -34.90 -4.19
N GLY A 318 -26.65 -35.22 -4.31
CA GLY A 318 -25.87 -35.87 -3.28
C GLY A 318 -26.11 -37.39 -3.15
N ILE A 319 -26.63 -38.03 -4.20
CA ILE A 319 -26.67 -39.49 -4.33
C ILE A 319 -25.23 -39.99 -4.48
N GLN A 320 -24.87 -41.11 -3.86
CA GLN A 320 -23.49 -41.58 -3.87
C GLN A 320 -23.09 -42.06 -5.28
N ILE A 321 -22.02 -41.50 -5.84
CA ILE A 321 -21.44 -41.91 -7.12
C ILE A 321 -20.16 -42.69 -6.86
N VAL A 322 -20.13 -43.93 -7.31
CA VAL A 322 -18.96 -44.82 -7.26
C VAL A 322 -18.42 -44.98 -8.68
N ILE A 323 -17.23 -44.45 -8.91
CA ILE A 323 -16.51 -44.53 -10.19
C ILE A 323 -15.47 -45.64 -10.07
N ARG A 324 -15.42 -46.55 -11.05
CA ARG A 324 -14.38 -47.59 -11.18
C ARG A 324 -13.82 -47.51 -12.58
N GLY A 325 -12.50 -47.43 -12.71
CA GLY A 325 -11.91 -47.27 -14.05
C GLY A 325 -10.41 -47.00 -14.04
N PRO A 326 -9.81 -46.80 -15.22
CA PRO A 326 -8.42 -46.38 -15.34
C PRO A 326 -8.17 -45.13 -14.49
N GLN A 327 -7.10 -45.14 -13.69
CA GLN A 327 -6.85 -44.12 -12.66
C GLN A 327 -6.96 -42.68 -13.19
N VAL A 328 -6.38 -42.40 -14.36
CA VAL A 328 -6.38 -41.06 -14.96
C VAL A 328 -7.79 -40.59 -15.33
N LYS A 329 -8.59 -41.44 -15.99
CA LYS A 329 -9.95 -41.08 -16.45
C LYS A 329 -10.91 -40.95 -15.27
N GLY A 330 -10.81 -41.84 -14.28
CA GLY A 330 -11.60 -41.79 -13.05
C GLY A 330 -11.32 -40.53 -12.21
N ILE A 331 -10.04 -40.16 -12.05
CA ILE A 331 -9.64 -38.92 -11.35
C ILE A 331 -10.20 -37.69 -12.07
N CYS A 332 -10.09 -37.63 -13.41
CA CYS A 332 -10.60 -36.51 -14.20
C CYS A 332 -12.13 -36.39 -14.14
N LEU A 333 -12.87 -37.51 -14.16
CA LEU A 333 -14.33 -37.51 -14.02
C LEU A 333 -14.74 -37.00 -12.63
N ALA A 334 -14.14 -37.54 -11.57
CA ALA A 334 -14.41 -37.10 -10.20
C ALA A 334 -14.10 -35.61 -10.01
N ARG A 335 -13.00 -35.12 -10.62
CA ARG A 335 -12.63 -33.69 -10.61
C ARG A 335 -13.66 -32.82 -11.33
N ASN A 336 -14.16 -33.23 -12.49
CA ASN A 336 -15.17 -32.46 -13.23
C ASN A 336 -16.51 -32.41 -12.48
N LEU A 337 -16.94 -33.53 -11.88
CA LEU A 337 -18.12 -33.54 -11.01
C LEU A 337 -17.92 -32.66 -9.76
N ARG A 338 -16.71 -32.64 -9.21
CA ARG A 338 -16.34 -31.75 -8.10
C ARG A 338 -16.49 -30.27 -8.46
N LYS A 339 -16.14 -29.87 -9.69
CA LYS A 339 -16.29 -28.48 -10.16
C LYS A 339 -17.76 -28.01 -10.17
N MET A 340 -18.71 -28.93 -10.27
CA MET A 340 -20.15 -28.63 -10.27
C MET A 340 -20.71 -28.42 -8.85
N LEU A 341 -19.91 -28.72 -7.82
CA LEU A 341 -20.30 -28.62 -6.42
C LEU A 341 -19.68 -27.40 -5.74
N PRO A 342 -20.36 -26.81 -4.75
CA PRO A 342 -19.77 -25.80 -3.87
C PRO A 342 -18.46 -26.30 -3.21
N GLU A 343 -17.50 -25.40 -3.04
CA GLU A 343 -16.18 -25.67 -2.45
C GLU A 343 -16.22 -26.47 -1.13
N PRO A 344 -17.15 -26.22 -0.18
CA PRO A 344 -17.20 -27.01 1.06
C PRO A 344 -17.60 -28.47 0.87
N LEU A 345 -18.27 -28.80 -0.23
CA LEU A 345 -18.63 -30.18 -0.56
C LEU A 345 -17.48 -30.93 -1.25
N HIS A 346 -16.40 -30.24 -1.62
CA HIS A 346 -15.23 -30.88 -2.27
C HIS A 346 -14.58 -31.92 -1.36
N LYS A 347 -14.66 -31.76 -0.03
CA LYS A 347 -14.19 -32.76 0.95
C LYS A 347 -14.91 -34.11 0.86
N LEU A 348 -16.13 -34.13 0.32
CA LEU A 348 -16.93 -35.34 0.13
C LEU A 348 -16.59 -36.06 -1.19
N VAL A 349 -15.67 -35.50 -1.99
CA VAL A 349 -15.21 -36.07 -3.25
C VAL A 349 -13.80 -36.62 -3.06
N LYS A 350 -13.63 -37.93 -3.21
CA LYS A 350 -12.33 -38.61 -3.15
C LYS A 350 -11.92 -39.04 -4.55
N THR A 351 -10.85 -38.46 -5.06
CA THR A 351 -10.34 -38.76 -6.42
C THR A 351 -9.57 -40.07 -6.51
N HIS A 352 -9.16 -40.64 -5.38
CA HIS A 352 -8.58 -41.98 -5.32
C HIS A 352 -8.93 -42.65 -3.99
N ALA A 353 -9.34 -43.92 -4.03
CA ALA A 353 -9.54 -44.75 -2.85
C ALA A 353 -9.31 -46.23 -3.20
N GLU A 354 -8.60 -46.94 -2.32
CA GLU A 354 -8.34 -48.39 -2.46
C GLU A 354 -9.50 -49.25 -1.91
N SER A 355 -10.28 -48.70 -0.96
CA SER A 355 -11.43 -49.37 -0.37
C SER A 355 -12.69 -48.52 -0.46
N TYR A 356 -13.85 -49.18 -0.56
CA TYR A 356 -15.15 -48.52 -0.50
C TYR A 356 -15.35 -47.79 0.83
N LYS A 357 -16.01 -46.63 0.78
CA LYS A 357 -16.40 -45.83 1.94
C LYS A 357 -17.89 -45.50 1.84
N ALA A 358 -18.57 -45.48 2.99
CA ALA A 358 -20.01 -45.26 3.04
C ALA A 358 -20.41 -43.84 2.59
N ALA A 359 -21.67 -43.68 2.18
CA ALA A 359 -22.23 -42.40 1.70
C ALA A 359 -22.11 -41.24 2.71
N ASN A 360 -22.00 -41.55 4.00
CA ASN A 360 -21.81 -40.56 5.06
C ASN A 360 -20.42 -39.91 5.04
N GLU A 361 -19.41 -40.62 4.52
CA GLU A 361 -18.03 -40.14 4.48
C GLU A 361 -17.61 -39.58 3.12
N CYS A 362 -18.19 -40.08 2.03
CA CYS A 362 -17.95 -39.56 0.69
C CYS A 362 -19.15 -39.76 -0.21
N ARG A 363 -19.47 -38.72 -0.97
CA ARG A 363 -20.56 -38.73 -1.96
C ARG A 363 -20.07 -39.07 -3.35
N ILE A 364 -18.82 -38.76 -3.68
CA ILE A 364 -18.20 -39.16 -4.94
C ILE A 364 -16.89 -39.85 -4.62
N ILE A 365 -16.71 -41.08 -5.08
CA ILE A 365 -15.51 -41.88 -4.82
C ILE A 365 -15.04 -42.55 -6.11
N ASN A 366 -13.76 -42.39 -6.42
CA ASN A 366 -13.09 -43.13 -7.50
C ASN A 366 -12.28 -44.29 -6.91
N LEU A 367 -12.77 -45.50 -7.12
CA LEU A 367 -12.17 -46.75 -6.66
C LEU A 367 -11.15 -47.29 -7.67
N SER A 368 -10.14 -48.01 -7.18
CA SER A 368 -9.22 -48.78 -8.02
C SER A 368 -9.95 -49.89 -8.79
N GLN A 369 -9.39 -50.32 -9.93
CA GLN A 369 -10.01 -51.36 -10.75
C GLN A 369 -10.16 -52.70 -10.02
N ASP A 370 -9.33 -52.98 -9.02
CA ASP A 370 -9.34 -54.25 -8.28
C ASP A 370 -10.19 -54.21 -6.99
N ALA A 371 -10.71 -53.04 -6.62
CA ALA A 371 -11.51 -52.88 -5.41
C ALA A 371 -12.94 -53.44 -5.56
N VAL A 372 -13.47 -53.98 -4.46
CA VAL A 372 -14.87 -54.44 -4.38
C VAL A 372 -15.79 -53.21 -4.30
N ALA A 373 -16.66 -53.05 -5.32
CA ALA A 373 -17.66 -52.00 -5.37
C ALA A 373 -19.02 -52.51 -4.86
N PRO A 374 -19.82 -51.67 -4.18
CA PRO A 374 -21.18 -52.03 -3.77
C PRO A 374 -22.09 -52.27 -4.97
N ASN A 375 -23.19 -52.99 -4.74
CA ASN A 375 -24.23 -53.16 -5.75
C ASN A 375 -24.94 -51.82 -6.01
N PRO A 376 -25.29 -51.52 -7.28
CA PRO A 376 -26.12 -50.37 -7.62
C PRO A 376 -27.44 -50.42 -6.85
N SER A 377 -27.97 -49.26 -6.48
CA SER A 377 -29.29 -49.12 -5.85
C SER A 377 -29.83 -47.72 -6.12
N ALA A 378 -31.06 -47.42 -5.71
CA ALA A 378 -31.62 -46.07 -5.80
C ALA A 378 -30.71 -45.00 -5.12
N GLY A 379 -29.95 -45.38 -4.10
CA GLY A 379 -29.02 -44.51 -3.37
C GLY A 379 -27.56 -44.54 -3.85
N ILE A 380 -27.19 -45.43 -4.78
CA ILE A 380 -25.82 -45.63 -5.27
C ILE A 380 -25.82 -45.76 -6.79
N MET A 381 -25.23 -44.76 -7.46
CA MET A 381 -24.95 -44.75 -8.89
C MET A 381 -23.54 -45.30 -9.15
N ARG A 382 -23.44 -46.36 -9.96
CA ARG A 382 -22.16 -46.98 -10.32
C ARG A 382 -21.77 -46.63 -11.75
N ILE A 383 -20.53 -46.18 -11.93
CA ILE A 383 -19.94 -45.83 -13.22
C ILE A 383 -18.69 -46.67 -13.42
N ASP A 384 -18.75 -47.67 -14.29
CA ASP A 384 -17.61 -48.48 -14.69
C ASP A 384 -17.05 -47.97 -16.03
N LEU A 385 -15.83 -47.44 -16.03
CA LEU A 385 -15.11 -47.02 -17.22
C LEU A 385 -14.25 -48.19 -17.71
N VAL A 386 -14.63 -48.79 -18.84
CA VAL A 386 -13.91 -49.93 -19.44
C VAL A 386 -13.22 -49.45 -20.71
N ASP A 387 -11.89 -49.57 -20.75
CA ASP A 387 -11.12 -49.26 -21.96
C ASP A 387 -11.27 -50.43 -22.95
N ASP A 388 -11.89 -50.18 -24.10
CA ASP A 388 -11.87 -51.14 -25.20
C ASP A 388 -10.48 -51.12 -25.86
N ARG A 389 -10.00 -52.27 -26.33
CA ARG A 389 -8.64 -52.48 -26.84
C ARG A 389 -8.43 -51.79 -28.20
N GLY A 390 -8.49 -50.46 -28.25
CA GLY A 390 -8.02 -49.75 -29.42
C GLY A 390 -8.40 -48.29 -29.64
N LYS A 391 -9.42 -47.68 -29.00
CA LYS A 391 -9.58 -46.19 -28.99
C LYS A 391 -10.69 -45.60 -28.12
N ASP A 392 -11.77 -46.31 -27.80
CA ASP A 392 -12.89 -45.72 -27.05
C ASP A 392 -13.11 -46.37 -25.67
N THR A 393 -13.21 -45.55 -24.63
CA THR A 393 -13.65 -46.00 -23.30
C THR A 393 -15.17 -46.02 -23.28
N VAL A 394 -15.75 -47.17 -22.98
CA VAL A 394 -17.19 -47.29 -22.77
C VAL A 394 -17.47 -47.07 -21.29
N ALA A 395 -18.35 -46.12 -20.98
CA ALA A 395 -18.84 -45.89 -19.63
C ALA A 395 -20.14 -46.67 -19.42
N VAL A 396 -20.10 -47.71 -18.59
CA VAL A 396 -21.29 -48.45 -18.17
C VAL A 396 -21.82 -47.83 -16.89
N CYS A 397 -22.98 -47.18 -17.00
CA CYS A 397 -23.62 -46.49 -15.89
C CYS A 397 -24.86 -47.27 -15.46
N VAL A 398 -24.94 -47.63 -14.17
CA VAL A 398 -26.08 -48.35 -13.61
C VAL A 398 -26.61 -47.59 -12.39
N TRP A 399 -27.87 -47.17 -12.50
CA TRP A 399 -28.64 -46.54 -11.42
C TRP A 399 -30.04 -47.14 -11.40
N GLU A 400 -30.45 -47.70 -10.26
CA GLU A 400 -31.77 -48.30 -10.08
C GLU A 400 -32.82 -47.24 -9.67
N ALA A 401 -32.91 -46.16 -10.44
CA ALA A 401 -33.95 -45.15 -10.32
C ALA A 401 -34.08 -44.32 -11.62
N ASP A 402 -35.24 -43.68 -11.79
CA ASP A 402 -35.54 -42.86 -12.95
C ASP A 402 -35.34 -41.36 -12.67
N LEU A 403 -35.01 -40.62 -13.72
CA LEU A 403 -34.97 -39.16 -13.66
C LEU A 403 -36.38 -38.60 -13.41
N PRO A 404 -36.52 -37.55 -12.57
CA PRO A 404 -37.81 -36.92 -12.35
C PRO A 404 -38.31 -36.26 -13.64
N SER A 405 -39.64 -36.22 -13.82
CA SER A 405 -40.29 -35.61 -14.99
C SER A 405 -39.96 -34.13 -15.20
N LYS A 406 -39.56 -33.43 -14.12
CA LYS A 406 -39.02 -32.07 -14.15
C LYS A 406 -37.62 -32.05 -13.55
N LEU A 407 -36.62 -31.77 -14.38
CA LEU A 407 -35.22 -31.65 -13.95
C LEU A 407 -34.97 -30.31 -13.21
N PRO A 408 -34.04 -30.28 -12.23
CA PRO A 408 -33.63 -29.05 -11.57
C PRO A 408 -33.15 -27.98 -12.56
N THR A 409 -33.46 -26.71 -12.29
CA THR A 409 -33.10 -25.58 -13.16
C THR A 409 -31.59 -25.46 -13.38
N LEU A 410 -30.78 -25.70 -12.33
CA LEU A 410 -29.33 -25.71 -12.41
C LEU A 410 -28.83 -26.80 -13.38
N LEU A 411 -29.38 -28.02 -13.28
CA LEU A 411 -29.03 -29.13 -14.16
C LEU A 411 -29.37 -28.82 -15.63
N GLN A 412 -30.53 -28.21 -15.88
CA GLN A 412 -30.91 -27.78 -17.23
C GLN A 412 -29.98 -26.71 -17.79
N LYS A 413 -29.54 -25.75 -16.97
CA LYS A 413 -28.57 -24.72 -17.38
C LYS A 413 -27.19 -25.31 -17.66
N ILE A 414 -26.75 -26.26 -16.86
CA ILE A 414 -25.48 -26.97 -17.05
C ILE A 414 -25.51 -27.78 -18.35
N ALA A 415 -26.58 -28.56 -18.59
CA ALA A 415 -26.73 -29.33 -19.82
C ALA A 415 -26.68 -28.42 -21.06
N LYS A 416 -27.42 -27.30 -21.05
CA LYS A 416 -27.37 -26.31 -22.12
C LYS A 416 -25.98 -25.70 -22.32
N ALA A 417 -25.27 -25.39 -21.24
CA ALA A 417 -23.91 -24.84 -21.33
C ALA A 417 -22.90 -25.86 -21.89
N VAL A 418 -23.06 -27.15 -21.58
CA VAL A 418 -22.20 -28.24 -22.06
C VAL A 418 -22.49 -28.60 -23.52
N ASP A 419 -23.73 -28.44 -23.99
CA ASP A 419 -24.12 -28.70 -25.37
C ASP A 419 -23.87 -27.46 -26.29
N GLU A 420 -23.55 -26.28 -25.73
CA GLU A 420 -23.25 -25.06 -26.50
C GLU A 420 -21.85 -25.13 -27.15
N GLU A 421 -21.79 -25.12 -28.48
CA GLU A 421 -20.54 -25.29 -29.25
C GLU A 421 -19.66 -24.04 -29.25
N LEU A 422 -20.23 -22.85 -29.03
CA LEU A 422 -19.49 -21.59 -29.02
C LEU A 422 -18.60 -21.42 -27.78
N PHE A 423 -18.87 -22.15 -26.71
CA PHE A 423 -18.09 -22.08 -25.48
C PHE A 423 -16.79 -22.88 -25.60
N THR A 424 -15.65 -22.21 -25.46
CA THR A 424 -14.39 -22.93 -25.19
C THR A 424 -14.45 -23.59 -23.81
N ASP A 425 -13.64 -24.62 -23.57
CA ASP A 425 -13.63 -25.33 -22.28
C ASP A 425 -13.31 -24.40 -21.09
N THR A 426 -12.56 -23.33 -21.30
CA THR A 426 -12.27 -22.31 -20.27
C THR A 426 -13.46 -21.40 -19.99
N VAL A 427 -14.25 -21.06 -21.01
CA VAL A 427 -15.49 -20.30 -20.88
C VAL A 427 -16.55 -21.15 -20.18
N LEU A 428 -16.64 -22.44 -20.55
CA LEU A 428 -17.51 -23.41 -19.89
C LEU A 428 -17.18 -23.52 -18.40
N ASP A 429 -15.91 -23.68 -18.03
CA ASP A 429 -15.47 -23.73 -16.63
C ASP A 429 -15.83 -22.44 -15.85
N LYS A 430 -15.75 -21.27 -16.48
CA LYS A 430 -16.15 -19.99 -15.86
C LYS A 430 -17.67 -19.89 -15.71
N GLN A 431 -18.42 -20.30 -16.73
CA GLN A 431 -19.88 -20.31 -16.71
C GLN A 431 -20.41 -21.25 -15.63
N LEU A 432 -19.78 -22.42 -15.46
CA LEU A 432 -20.12 -23.37 -14.38
C LEU A 432 -19.88 -22.81 -12.98
N ARG A 433 -18.94 -21.88 -12.80
CA ARG A 433 -18.72 -21.20 -11.51
C ARG A 433 -19.70 -20.05 -11.27
N ALA A 434 -20.27 -19.50 -12.34
CA ALA A 434 -21.25 -18.42 -12.26
C ALA A 434 -22.68 -18.94 -12.03
N LEU A 435 -22.96 -20.15 -12.51
CA LEU A 435 -24.16 -20.94 -12.20
C LEU A 435 -24.09 -21.49 -10.79
#